data_AF-A0A8R2D3W0-F1
#
_entry.id   AF-A0A8R2D3W0-F1
#
_cell.length_a   1.000
_cell.length_b   1.000
_cell.length_c   1.000
_cell.angle_alpha   90.00
_cell.angle_beta   90.00
_cell.angle_gamma   90.00
#
_symmetry.space_group_name_H-M   'P 1'
#
loop_
_entity.id
_entity.type
_entity.pdbx_description
1 polymer ?
#
loop_
_entity_poly.entity_id
_entity_poly.type
_entity_poly.pdbx_seq_one_letter_code
_entity_poly.pdbx_strand_id
1 'polypeptide(L)'
;MAPNSLHNLKKRKRPAPPANLEDENCNDEDQIRVGSDYQADIPELLLRPENKHKQRPKSLKLWFPPKKISEVQLNDYILLSKNKYSYDTEQCLGLLYWNKHNLEKSIRDLSNFSPHPNWSILDKSNFESAFNKFGKDFVQINKMVFTTTRQVC
;
A
#
# COMPACT_ATOMS: atom_id res chain seq x y z
N MET A 1 -26.92 33.56 34.52
CA MET A 1 -25.66 33.20 35.21
C MET A 1 -25.91 31.95 36.04
N ALA A 2 -25.39 30.82 35.59
CA ALA A 2 -25.26 29.57 36.36
C ALA A 2 -24.00 28.85 35.83
N PRO A 3 -23.20 28.20 36.69
CA PRO A 3 -21.75 28.15 36.53
C PRO A 3 -21.26 26.88 35.82
N ASN A 4 -20.10 27.05 35.16
CA ASN A 4 -19.26 25.99 34.64
C ASN A 4 -18.89 24.98 35.75
N SER A 5 -19.20 23.70 35.53
CA SER A 5 -18.59 22.60 36.28
C SER A 5 -18.13 21.51 35.30
N LEU A 6 -17.05 21.83 34.58
CA LEU A 6 -16.22 20.84 33.88
C LEU A 6 -15.10 20.41 34.82
N HIS A 7 -15.44 19.77 35.93
CA HIS A 7 -14.47 19.07 36.75
C HIS A 7 -14.86 17.60 36.85
N ASN A 8 -13.89 16.75 36.53
CA ASN A 8 -13.87 15.30 36.71
C ASN A 8 -14.43 14.46 35.55
N LEU A 9 -13.80 14.57 34.37
CA LEU A 9 -13.51 13.37 33.58
C LEU A 9 -12.41 12.58 34.29
N LYS A 10 -12.80 12.01 35.44
CA LYS A 10 -12.02 11.10 36.27
C LYS A 10 -11.52 10.00 35.34
N LYS A 11 -10.20 9.90 35.20
CA LYS A 11 -9.47 8.82 34.52
C LYS A 11 -10.21 7.51 34.74
N ARG A 12 -10.97 7.04 33.73
CA ARG A 12 -11.58 5.71 33.77
C ARG A 12 -10.41 4.73 33.66
N LYS A 13 -9.79 4.40 34.80
CA LYS A 13 -8.92 3.24 34.92
C LYS A 13 -9.79 2.05 34.49
N ARG A 14 -9.37 1.35 33.43
CA ARG A 14 -9.94 0.02 33.14
C ARG A 14 -9.81 -0.83 34.41
N PRO A 15 -10.77 -1.70 34.71
CA PRO A 15 -10.55 -2.72 35.73
C PRO A 15 -9.30 -3.49 35.31
N ALA A 16 -8.31 -3.57 36.20
CA ALA A 16 -7.21 -4.51 36.01
C ALA A 16 -7.79 -5.93 36.05
N PRO A 17 -7.27 -6.88 35.26
CA PRO A 17 -7.63 -8.28 35.43
C PRO A 17 -7.30 -8.72 36.87
N PRO A 18 -8.09 -9.63 37.47
CA PRO A 18 -7.82 -10.12 38.82
C PRO A 18 -6.42 -10.78 38.85
N ALA A 19 -5.64 -10.42 39.87
CA ALA A 19 -4.21 -10.73 39.97
C ALA A 19 -3.87 -12.21 40.28
N ASN A 20 -4.82 -13.13 40.20
CA ASN A 20 -4.61 -14.51 40.62
C ASN A 20 -4.98 -15.49 39.50
N LEU A 21 -4.07 -15.64 38.54
CA LEU A 21 -3.86 -16.86 37.77
C LEU A 21 -2.35 -17.10 37.82
N GLU A 22 -1.91 -17.87 38.81
CA GLU A 22 -0.54 -18.38 38.89
C GLU A 22 -0.39 -19.45 37.80
N ASP A 23 -0.16 -19.02 36.56
CA ASP A 23 0.36 -19.87 35.50
C ASP A 23 1.90 -19.88 35.63
N GLU A 24 2.42 -20.82 36.40
CA GLU A 24 3.85 -21.09 36.64
C GLU A 24 4.60 -21.61 35.39
N ASN A 25 4.45 -20.93 34.25
CA ASN A 25 5.30 -21.09 33.07
C ASN A 25 5.23 -19.93 32.06
N CYS A 26 5.03 -18.69 32.49
CA CYS A 26 5.20 -17.54 31.59
C CYS A 26 6.65 -17.04 31.67
N ASN A 27 7.44 -17.28 30.62
CA ASN A 27 8.70 -16.57 30.46
C ASN A 27 8.39 -15.06 30.43
N ASP A 28 9.14 -14.22 31.16
CA ASP A 28 8.94 -12.76 31.21
C ASP A 28 8.92 -12.09 29.81
N GLU A 29 9.45 -12.77 28.79
CA GLU A 29 9.40 -12.36 27.38
C GLU A 29 8.00 -12.39 26.77
N ASP A 30 7.07 -13.21 27.28
CA ASP A 30 5.70 -13.36 26.76
C ASP A 30 4.69 -12.42 27.43
N GLN A 31 5.15 -11.52 28.32
CA GLN A 31 4.29 -10.55 28.99
C GLN A 31 4.18 -9.22 28.23
N ILE A 32 2.97 -8.67 28.15
CA ILE A 32 2.74 -7.34 27.58
C ILE A 32 3.45 -6.29 28.45
N ARG A 33 4.47 -5.64 27.88
CA ARG A 33 5.26 -4.60 28.56
C ARG A 33 4.51 -3.27 28.62
N VAL A 34 4.64 -2.55 29.73
CA VAL A 34 3.98 -1.25 29.99
C VAL A 34 5.02 -0.23 30.44
N GLY A 35 5.04 0.94 29.81
CA GLY A 35 5.96 2.05 30.11
C GLY A 35 6.02 3.06 28.96
N SER A 36 6.65 4.22 29.18
CA SER A 36 6.83 5.24 28.12
C SER A 36 7.56 4.71 26.89
N ASP A 37 8.42 3.71 27.08
CA ASP A 37 9.20 3.10 26.00
C ASP A 37 8.37 2.11 25.16
N TYR A 38 7.19 1.74 25.65
CA TYR A 38 6.29 0.75 25.04
C TYR A 38 4.94 1.35 24.63
N GLN A 39 4.52 2.46 25.25
CA GLN A 39 3.23 3.11 25.02
C GLN A 39 3.39 4.34 24.12
N ALA A 40 2.46 4.53 23.19
CA ALA A 40 2.41 5.74 22.38
C ALA A 40 1.80 6.91 23.16
N ASP A 41 2.34 8.12 22.96
CA ASP A 41 1.75 9.34 23.47
C ASP A 41 0.39 9.59 22.78
N ILE A 42 -0.67 9.64 23.58
CA ILE A 42 -2.03 9.85 23.09
C ILE A 42 -2.19 11.35 22.77
N PRO A 43 -2.38 11.74 21.50
CA PRO A 43 -2.55 13.14 21.15
C PRO A 43 -3.88 13.67 21.70
N GLU A 44 -3.89 14.94 22.12
CA GLU A 44 -5.12 15.60 22.55
C GLU A 44 -6.10 15.74 21.38
N LEU A 45 -7.40 15.55 21.69
CA LEU A 45 -8.46 15.74 20.72
C LEU A 45 -8.58 17.22 20.38
N LEU A 46 -8.10 17.58 19.19
CA LEU A 46 -8.26 18.94 18.66
C LEU A 46 -9.74 19.17 18.32
N LEU A 47 -10.44 19.97 19.14
CA LEU A 47 -11.82 20.39 18.92
C LEU A 47 -12.00 21.23 17.63
N ARG A 48 -10.89 21.77 17.12
CA ARG A 48 -10.80 22.43 15.82
C ARG A 48 -9.56 21.88 15.12
N PRO A 49 -9.68 21.31 13.91
CA PRO A 49 -8.52 20.87 13.17
C PRO A 49 -7.71 22.10 12.76
N GLU A 50 -6.70 22.45 13.56
CA GLU A 50 -5.60 23.28 13.08
C GLU A 50 -5.09 22.62 11.79
N ASN A 51 -4.96 23.38 10.70
CA ASN A 51 -4.68 22.90 9.34
C ASN A 51 -3.25 22.31 9.20
N LYS A 52 -2.85 21.37 10.06
CA LYS A 52 -1.58 20.62 10.03
C LYS A 52 -1.51 19.69 8.81
N HIS A 53 -2.63 19.42 8.14
CA HIS A 53 -2.69 18.66 6.88
C HIS A 53 -1.95 19.34 5.70
N LYS A 54 -1.58 20.62 5.82
CA LYS A 54 -0.87 21.36 4.75
C LYS A 54 0.61 20.98 4.62
N GLN A 55 1.22 20.28 5.58
CA GLN A 55 2.69 20.18 5.62
C GLN A 55 3.30 18.98 4.90
N ARG A 56 2.53 17.99 4.40
CA ARG A 56 3.09 16.93 3.55
C ARG A 56 2.03 16.39 2.58
N PRO A 57 2.24 16.43 1.25
CA PRO A 57 1.47 15.59 0.35
C PRO A 57 1.94 14.14 0.56
N LYS A 58 1.33 13.43 1.51
CA LYS A 58 1.67 12.03 1.81
C LYS A 58 1.05 11.03 0.82
N SER A 59 0.28 11.50 -0.16
CA SER A 59 -0.41 10.64 -1.11
C SER A 59 -0.38 11.21 -2.52
N LEU A 60 -0.11 10.33 -3.49
CA LEU A 60 -0.28 10.58 -4.91
C LEU A 60 -1.64 10.00 -5.33
N LYS A 61 -2.47 10.81 -6.00
CA LYS A 61 -3.74 10.34 -6.53
C LYS A 61 -3.50 9.59 -7.83
N LEU A 62 -3.74 8.27 -7.83
CA LEU A 62 -3.54 7.41 -8.99
C LEU A 62 -4.82 7.24 -9.83
N TRP A 63 -5.99 7.32 -9.20
CA TRP A 63 -7.28 7.16 -9.88
C TRP A 63 -8.39 7.96 -9.18
N PHE A 64 -9.44 8.30 -9.92
CA PHE A 64 -10.75 8.62 -9.35
C PHE A 64 -11.89 8.25 -10.30
N PRO A 65 -13.11 7.98 -9.78
CA PRO A 65 -14.24 7.65 -10.61
C PRO A 65 -14.59 8.78 -11.60
N PRO A 66 -14.64 8.50 -12.92
CA PRO A 66 -15.07 9.48 -13.91
C PRO A 66 -16.55 9.81 -13.75
N LYS A 67 -16.93 11.07 -13.96
CA LYS A 67 -18.36 11.48 -13.98
C LYS A 67 -19.02 11.34 -15.35
N LYS A 68 -18.21 11.24 -16.42
CA LYS A 68 -18.65 11.35 -17.81
C LYS A 68 -18.57 10.05 -18.61
N ILE A 69 -17.75 9.10 -18.15
CA ILE A 69 -17.54 7.81 -18.82
C ILE A 69 -18.51 6.80 -18.22
N SER A 70 -19.24 6.06 -19.05
CA SER A 70 -20.08 4.96 -18.56
C SER A 70 -19.22 3.74 -18.20
N GLU A 71 -19.73 2.88 -17.32
CA GLU A 71 -19.01 1.67 -16.91
C GLU A 71 -18.69 0.75 -18.10
N VAL A 72 -19.60 0.64 -19.07
CA VAL A 72 -19.41 -0.12 -20.30
C VAL A 72 -18.21 0.41 -21.11
N GLN A 73 -18.15 1.73 -21.33
CA GLN A 73 -17.03 2.36 -22.07
C GLN A 73 -15.69 2.19 -21.35
N LEU A 74 -15.70 2.25 -20.03
CA LEU A 74 -14.50 2.02 -19.22
C LEU A 74 -14.00 0.58 -19.37
N ASN A 75 -14.91 -0.40 -19.30
CA ASN A 75 -14.59 -1.81 -19.48
C ASN A 75 -14.07 -2.11 -20.89
N ASP A 76 -14.68 -1.54 -21.93
CA ASP A 76 -14.22 -1.67 -23.31
C ASP A 76 -12.80 -1.13 -23.47
N TYR A 77 -12.49 0.00 -22.84
CA TYR A 77 -11.16 0.59 -22.84
C TYR A 77 -10.12 -0.28 -22.11
N ILE A 78 -10.47 -0.85 -20.95
CA ILE A 78 -9.59 -1.78 -20.22
C ILE A 78 -9.32 -3.02 -21.07
N LEU A 79 -10.36 -3.60 -21.68
CA LEU A 79 -10.25 -4.79 -22.51
C LEU A 79 -9.39 -4.54 -23.76
N LEU A 80 -9.58 -3.41 -24.43
CA LEU A 80 -8.77 -3.00 -25.58
C LEU A 80 -7.30 -2.83 -25.19
N SER A 81 -7.03 -2.16 -24.07
CA SER A 81 -5.67 -1.92 -23.58
C SER A 81 -4.95 -3.22 -23.24
N LYS A 82 -5.63 -4.16 -22.59
CA LYS A 82 -5.10 -5.48 -22.23
C LYS A 82 -4.84 -6.34 -23.47
N ASN A 83 -5.79 -6.43 -24.38
CA ASN A 83 -5.69 -7.35 -25.52
C ASN A 83 -4.72 -6.87 -26.61
N LYS A 84 -4.67 -5.56 -26.84
CA LYS A 84 -3.87 -5.00 -27.95
C LYS A 84 -2.47 -4.55 -27.54
N TYR A 85 -2.32 -4.10 -26.30
CA TYR A 85 -1.08 -3.48 -25.82
C TYR A 85 -0.55 -4.12 -24.53
N SER A 86 -1.16 -5.21 -24.06
CA SER A 86 -0.72 -5.97 -22.88
C SER A 86 -0.61 -5.13 -21.59
N TYR A 87 -1.41 -4.07 -21.47
CA TYR A 87 -1.48 -3.29 -20.23
C TYR A 87 -2.21 -4.08 -19.14
N ASP A 88 -1.72 -3.92 -17.91
CA ASP A 88 -2.51 -4.29 -16.73
C ASP A 88 -3.59 -3.24 -16.44
N THR A 89 -4.60 -3.63 -15.67
CA THR A 89 -5.75 -2.80 -15.31
C THR A 89 -5.32 -1.51 -14.62
N GLU A 90 -4.41 -1.59 -13.64
CA GLU A 90 -3.91 -0.42 -12.91
C GLU A 90 -3.14 0.55 -13.82
N GLN A 91 -2.33 0.02 -14.75
CA GLN A 91 -1.58 0.83 -15.71
C GLN A 91 -2.53 1.57 -16.66
N CYS A 92 -3.53 0.85 -17.16
CA CYS A 92 -4.56 1.36 -18.05
C CYS A 92 -5.39 2.49 -17.40
N LEU A 93 -5.82 2.27 -16.15
CA LEU A 93 -6.55 3.25 -15.35
C LEU A 93 -5.67 4.47 -15.01
N GLY A 94 -4.41 4.25 -14.67
CA GLY A 94 -3.43 5.31 -14.43
C GLY A 94 -3.23 6.21 -15.66
N LEU A 95 -3.07 5.61 -16.84
CA LEU A 95 -2.95 6.34 -18.11
C LEU A 95 -4.22 7.13 -18.45
N LEU A 96 -5.40 6.54 -18.18
CA LEU A 96 -6.68 7.22 -18.39
C LEU A 96 -6.85 8.42 -17.44
N TYR A 97 -6.45 8.28 -16.18
CA TYR A 97 -6.45 9.38 -15.22
C TYR A 97 -5.46 10.48 -15.60
N TRP A 98 -4.27 10.11 -16.09
CA TRP A 98 -3.28 11.05 -16.62
C TRP A 98 -3.89 11.93 -17.73
N ASN A 99 -4.66 11.30 -18.61
CA ASN A 99 -5.43 11.94 -19.68
C ASN A 99 -6.74 12.60 -19.24
N LYS A 100 -6.94 12.83 -17.94
CA LYS A 100 -8.12 13.49 -17.36
C LYS A 100 -9.43 12.81 -17.76
N HIS A 101 -9.43 11.48 -17.86
CA HIS A 101 -10.58 10.67 -18.29
C HIS A 101 -11.03 10.97 -19.72
N ASN A 102 -10.11 11.30 -20.61
CA ASN A 102 -10.38 11.36 -22.05
C ASN A 102 -9.96 10.05 -22.72
N LEU A 103 -10.94 9.24 -23.12
CA LEU A 103 -10.72 7.93 -23.73
C LEU A 103 -9.93 8.02 -25.04
N GLU A 104 -10.30 8.94 -25.94
CA GLU A 104 -9.64 9.07 -27.26
C GLU A 104 -8.17 9.46 -27.16
N LYS A 105 -7.83 10.36 -26.22
CA LYS A 105 -6.43 10.72 -25.96
C LYS A 105 -5.68 9.54 -25.37
N SER A 106 -6.27 8.88 -24.38
CA SER A 106 -5.66 7.73 -23.72
C SER A 106 -5.37 6.59 -24.69
N ILE A 107 -6.30 6.29 -25.61
CA ILE A 107 -6.13 5.25 -26.63
C ILE A 107 -4.96 5.57 -27.57
N ARG A 108 -4.75 6.83 -27.93
CA ARG A 108 -3.60 7.25 -28.76
C ARG A 108 -2.28 7.09 -28.03
N ASP A 109 -2.28 7.28 -26.71
CA ASP A 109 -1.07 7.15 -25.89
C ASP A 109 -0.72 5.69 -25.55
N LEU A 110 -1.67 4.75 -25.66
CA LEU A 110 -1.43 3.34 -25.36
C LEU A 110 -0.24 2.75 -26.13
N SER A 111 -0.06 3.11 -27.41
CA SER A 111 1.09 2.62 -28.19
C SER A 111 2.43 3.19 -27.72
N ASN A 112 2.43 4.40 -27.15
CA ASN A 112 3.65 5.11 -26.79
C ASN A 112 4.22 4.64 -25.45
N PHE A 113 3.36 4.17 -24.55
CA PHE A 113 3.74 3.74 -23.19
C PHE A 113 3.60 2.24 -22.95
N SER A 114 3.54 1.44 -24.03
CA SER A 114 3.31 0.00 -23.95
C SER A 114 4.32 -0.64 -22.99
N PRO A 115 3.85 -1.40 -21.98
CA PRO A 115 4.75 -2.10 -21.08
C PRO A 115 5.68 -3.03 -21.86
N HIS A 116 6.97 -2.97 -21.57
CA HIS A 116 7.90 -3.93 -22.15
C HIS A 116 7.61 -5.32 -21.55
N PRO A 117 7.71 -6.41 -22.34
CA PRO A 117 7.44 -7.75 -21.85
C PRO A 117 8.40 -8.11 -20.71
N ASN A 118 7.82 -8.55 -19.60
CA ASN A 118 8.55 -9.00 -18.41
C ASN A 118 9.09 -10.43 -18.62
N TRP A 119 10.40 -10.58 -18.41
CA TRP A 119 11.21 -11.82 -18.42
C TRP A 119 11.07 -12.71 -19.66
N SER A 120 12.20 -12.94 -20.34
CA SER A 120 12.26 -13.91 -21.43
C SER A 120 12.00 -15.34 -20.92
N ILE A 121 11.69 -16.26 -21.83
CA ILE A 121 11.56 -17.69 -21.50
C ILE A 121 12.86 -18.21 -20.87
N LEU A 122 14.02 -17.72 -21.34
CA LEU A 122 15.32 -18.05 -20.79
C LEU A 122 15.47 -17.52 -19.35
N ASP A 123 15.06 -16.29 -19.06
CA ASP A 123 15.12 -15.73 -17.71
C ASP A 123 14.24 -16.53 -16.73
N LYS A 124 13.08 -16.99 -17.19
CA LYS A 124 12.18 -17.85 -16.39
C LYS A 124 12.82 -19.21 -16.10
N SER A 125 13.45 -19.83 -17.10
CA SER A 125 14.15 -21.11 -16.93
C SER A 125 15.38 -20.99 -16.02
N ASN A 126 16.16 -19.90 -16.18
CA ASN A 126 17.29 -19.59 -15.31
C ASN A 126 16.82 -19.38 -13.86
N PHE A 127 15.71 -18.67 -13.66
CA PHE A 127 15.11 -18.49 -12.34
C PHE A 127 14.64 -19.82 -11.73
N GLU A 128 13.96 -20.66 -12.50
CA GLU A 128 13.49 -21.97 -12.02
C GLU A 128 14.65 -22.89 -11.60
N SER A 129 15.72 -22.93 -12.41
CA SER A 129 16.93 -23.68 -12.08
C SER A 129 17.59 -23.16 -10.79
N ALA A 130 17.73 -21.83 -10.67
CA ALA A 130 18.29 -21.21 -9.47
C ALA A 130 17.39 -21.43 -8.24
N PHE A 131 16.06 -21.38 -8.40
CA PHE A 131 15.11 -21.65 -7.32
C PHE A 131 15.18 -23.10 -6.84
N ASN A 132 15.27 -24.07 -7.75
CA ASN A 132 15.46 -25.47 -7.39
C ASN A 132 16.79 -25.72 -6.65
N LYS A 133 17.82 -24.91 -6.94
CA LYS A 133 19.14 -25.02 -6.31
C LYS A 133 19.24 -24.33 -4.94
N PHE A 134 18.66 -23.14 -4.78
CA PHE A 134 18.84 -22.28 -3.60
C PHE A 134 17.57 -22.07 -2.76
N GLY A 135 16.41 -22.57 -3.21
CA GLY A 135 15.13 -22.39 -2.52
C GLY A 135 14.67 -20.93 -2.53
N LYS A 136 14.27 -20.40 -1.37
CA LYS A 136 13.76 -19.01 -1.23
C LYS A 136 14.86 -17.99 -0.90
N ASP A 137 16.13 -18.35 -1.08
CA ASP A 137 17.23 -17.38 -0.96
C ASP A 137 17.33 -16.53 -2.24
N PHE A 138 16.53 -15.47 -2.28
CA PHE A 138 16.49 -14.55 -3.41
C PHE A 138 17.80 -13.79 -3.60
N VAL A 139 18.64 -13.65 -2.56
CA VAL A 139 19.94 -12.98 -2.69
C VAL A 139 20.88 -13.86 -3.53
N GLN A 140 20.89 -15.17 -3.30
CA GLN A 140 21.70 -16.12 -4.08
C GLN A 140 21.13 -16.36 -5.47
N ILE A 141 19.80 -16.43 -5.62
CA ILE A 141 19.17 -16.49 -6.94
C ILE A 141 19.52 -15.25 -7.77
N ASN A 142 19.45 -14.06 -7.18
CA ASN A 142 19.77 -12.81 -7.88
C ASN A 142 21.23 -12.76 -8.35
N LYS A 143 22.17 -13.27 -7.53
CA LYS A 143 23.59 -13.41 -7.91
C LYS A 143 23.84 -14.42 -9.03
N MET A 144 22.92 -15.35 -9.29
CA MET A 144 23.07 -16.32 -10.38
C MET A 144 22.32 -15.85 -11.65
N VAL A 145 21.15 -15.23 -11.48
CA VAL A 145 20.22 -14.91 -12.59
C VAL A 145 20.42 -13.49 -13.13
N PHE A 146 20.83 -12.52 -12.30
CA PHE A 146 20.83 -11.09 -12.65
C PHE A 146 22.20 -10.40 -12.46
N THR A 147 23.32 -11.11 -12.69
CA THR A 147 24.69 -10.58 -12.53
C THR A 147 25.02 -9.37 -13.41
N THR A 148 24.20 -9.06 -14.41
CA THR A 148 24.26 -7.77 -15.12
C THR A 148 23.02 -6.97 -14.77
N THR A 149 23.18 -6.07 -13.80
CA THR A 149 22.22 -5.01 -13.49
C THR A 149 21.83 -4.27 -14.77
N ARG A 150 20.67 -4.61 -15.33
CA ARG A 150 19.78 -3.58 -15.86
C ARG A 150 18.81 -3.29 -14.74
N GLN A 151 19.13 -2.26 -13.95
CA GLN A 151 18.10 -1.55 -13.21
C GLN A 151 17.06 -1.13 -14.24
N VAL A 152 15.92 -1.81 -14.23
CA VAL A 152 14.72 -1.31 -14.89
C VAL A 152 14.17 -0.26 -13.92
N CYS A 153 14.62 0.98 -14.13
CA CYS A 153 13.94 2.17 -13.62
C CYS A 153 12.67 2.42 -14.43
#